data_AF-A0A8J2TXM4-F1
#
_entry.id   AF-A0A8J2TXM4-F1
#
_cell.length_a   1.000
_cell.length_b   1.000
_cell.length_c   1.000
_cell.angle_alpha   90.00
_cell.angle_beta   90.00
_cell.angle_gamma   90.00
#
_symmetry.space_group_name_H-M   'P 1'
#
loop_
_entity.id
_entity.type
_entity.pdbx_description
1 polymer ?
#
loop_
_entity_poly.entity_id
_entity_poly.type
_entity_poly.pdbx_seq_one_letter_code
_entity_poly.pdbx_strand_id
1 'polypeptide(L)'
;MSAEGRLIWPGWISRPARAVAGFVRAPGPSLPWLILLAVLQLPGAAFVVKANAPGRANVDITHQARQALGEIPFDDWHPPVMSALWKLIYDTTGSLEGLLLLQVFLLFAGGWLLSCYVVDRTGSRAWSLAGVVFPLLPHVLSQAGTLWKDTQMAVALLCGVILLFWVRWRRPWTFLLLAPSLLFLIYAAAVRKNALFAVLPVVFYLAWQLAQLWQARRERHRRRSGAGNAAGAGAPRVPLWRYATAVAGTGLAFLAGVQLTGSAVDRAYDVQPTDQLSQVLLDDVMFSVPPSELNASSAPQELKDKINEARPGCRERNQIWNAYWACYGRGADGRPFSPIDYQQELRALWLETVITSPGRYLSYRAATFAEYLADSSVEYWELSWGSADAEPVGLGAQDRLADRTQRFYVVGIGVEGLPWLFKPWFWLAGAVALLIAAARPRLMPAFRAEVALLTSSAAVYMVGYFPIIPATHFRYTYWPAIAVTVAVILFAAGRWSARRRGAPSPDVLPAEGSYRER
;
A
#
# COMPACT_ATOMS: atom_id res chain seq x y z
N MET A 1 19.36 -10.83 38.80
CA MET A 1 17.90 -11.05 38.95
C MET A 1 17.25 -9.82 39.57
N SER A 2 16.65 -8.97 38.73
CA SER A 2 15.39 -8.25 39.00
C SER A 2 14.81 -7.94 37.63
N ALA A 3 14.01 -8.89 37.13
CA ALA A 3 13.48 -8.93 35.78
C ALA A 3 12.22 -8.07 35.68
N GLU A 4 12.36 -6.78 35.41
CA GLU A 4 11.29 -5.96 34.81
C GLU A 4 11.93 -4.98 33.82
N GLY A 5 12.20 -5.47 32.61
CA GLY A 5 12.55 -4.64 31.45
C GLY A 5 11.37 -3.74 31.08
N ARG A 6 11.24 -2.60 31.75
CA ARG A 6 10.28 -1.54 31.39
C ARG A 6 10.82 -0.78 30.19
N LEU A 7 10.39 -1.16 28.99
CA LEU A 7 10.52 -0.29 27.82
C LEU A 7 9.59 0.92 27.98
N ILE A 8 10.18 2.09 28.20
CA ILE A 8 9.48 3.37 28.28
C ILE A 8 9.03 3.75 26.87
N TRP A 9 7.82 3.36 26.49
CA TRP A 9 7.16 3.90 25.29
C TRP A 9 6.81 5.38 25.51
N PRO A 10 6.90 6.23 24.48
CA PRO A 10 6.63 7.66 24.60
C PRO A 10 5.24 7.94 25.21
N GLY A 11 5.21 8.73 26.29
CA GLY A 11 4.04 8.98 27.14
C GLY A 11 2.80 9.61 26.47
N TRP A 12 2.80 9.85 25.15
CA TRP A 12 1.70 10.46 24.41
C TRP A 12 0.60 9.48 23.96
N ILE A 13 0.81 8.16 24.09
CA ILE A 13 -0.20 7.13 23.78
C ILE A 13 -1.14 6.86 24.99
N SER A 14 -0.76 7.30 26.20
CA SER A 14 -1.39 6.83 27.46
C SER A 14 -2.25 7.85 28.21
N ARG A 15 -2.46 9.07 27.69
CA ARG A 15 -3.37 10.05 28.32
C ARG A 15 -4.75 9.98 27.66
N PRO A 16 -5.79 9.47 28.36
CA PRO A 16 -7.15 9.69 27.91
C PRO A 16 -7.39 11.19 27.95
N ALA A 17 -7.87 11.74 26.84
CA ALA A 17 -8.37 13.10 26.80
C ALA A 17 -9.39 13.28 27.93
N ARG A 18 -9.10 14.17 28.89
CA ARG A 18 -10.15 14.75 29.72
C ARG A 18 -11.14 15.39 28.74
N ALA A 19 -12.36 14.88 28.74
CA ALA A 19 -13.44 15.40 27.92
C ALA A 19 -13.70 16.84 28.34
N VAL A 20 -13.22 17.80 27.54
CA VAL A 20 -13.76 19.15 27.58
C VAL A 20 -15.19 19.03 27.07
N ALA A 21 -16.13 19.07 28.01
CA ALA A 21 -17.55 19.24 27.75
C ALA A 21 -17.74 20.59 27.06
N GLY A 22 -18.53 20.61 25.98
CA GLY A 22 -18.78 21.81 25.18
C GLY A 22 -18.36 21.69 23.71
N PHE A 23 -18.63 20.55 23.05
CA PHE A 23 -18.52 20.49 21.59
C PHE A 23 -19.90 20.71 20.97
N VAL A 24 -20.19 21.95 20.56
CA VAL A 24 -21.27 22.22 19.61
C VAL A 24 -20.94 21.43 18.33
N ARG A 25 -21.76 20.43 18.04
CA ARG A 25 -21.62 19.59 16.86
C ARG A 25 -21.92 20.48 15.66
N ALA A 26 -20.92 20.77 14.84
CA ALA A 26 -21.18 21.38 13.54
C ALA A 26 -22.23 20.51 12.81
N PRO A 27 -23.26 21.10 12.18
CA PRO A 27 -24.20 20.33 11.37
C PRO A 27 -23.40 19.51 10.34
N GLY A 28 -23.82 18.26 10.15
CA GLY A 28 -23.18 17.38 9.17
C GLY A 28 -23.17 18.01 7.78
N PRO A 29 -22.28 17.56 6.87
CA PRO A 29 -22.29 18.03 5.49
C PRO A 29 -23.69 17.85 4.88
N SER A 30 -24.18 18.89 4.22
CA SER A 30 -25.48 18.82 3.54
C SER A 30 -25.41 17.81 2.40
N LEU A 31 -26.47 17.02 2.20
CA LEU A 31 -26.56 16.03 1.12
C LEU A 31 -26.23 16.65 -0.27
N PRO A 32 -26.71 17.86 -0.63
CA PRO A 32 -26.32 18.51 -1.88
C PRO A 32 -24.80 18.71 -2.05
N TRP A 33 -24.07 18.98 -0.96
CA TRP A 33 -22.61 19.12 -1.02
C TRP A 33 -21.93 17.78 -1.28
N LEU A 34 -22.40 16.71 -0.66
CA LEU A 34 -21.86 15.37 -0.87
C LEU A 34 -22.11 14.87 -2.30
N ILE A 35 -23.28 15.19 -2.87
CA ILE A 35 -23.62 14.91 -4.27
C ILE A 35 -22.71 15.71 -5.20
N LEU A 36 -22.53 17.02 -4.95
CA LEU A 36 -21.63 17.84 -5.75
C LEU A 36 -20.20 17.28 -5.76
N LEU A 37 -19.68 16.88 -4.59
CA LEU A 37 -18.36 16.24 -4.50
C LEU A 37 -18.26 14.96 -5.34
N ALA A 38 -19.34 14.18 -5.46
CA ALA A 38 -19.38 12.99 -6.32
C ALA A 38 -19.41 13.38 -7.81
N VAL A 39 -20.25 14.35 -8.19
CA VAL A 39 -20.37 14.83 -9.57
C VAL A 39 -19.04 15.40 -10.07
N LEU A 40 -18.31 16.13 -9.22
CA LEU A 40 -17.01 16.69 -9.57
C LEU A 40 -15.93 15.64 -9.89
N GLN A 41 -16.12 14.37 -9.49
CA GLN A 41 -15.21 13.28 -9.84
C GLN A 41 -15.43 12.78 -11.28
N LEU A 42 -16.65 12.91 -11.81
CA LEU A 42 -17.06 12.27 -13.08
C LEU A 42 -16.22 12.71 -14.29
N PRO A 43 -15.90 14.01 -14.49
CA PRO A 43 -15.09 14.41 -15.64
C PRO A 43 -13.68 13.82 -15.60
N GLY A 44 -13.08 13.77 -14.41
CA GLY A 44 -11.77 13.15 -14.20
C GLY A 44 -11.79 11.66 -14.50
N ALA A 45 -12.77 10.95 -13.95
CA ALA A 45 -12.94 9.52 -14.20
C ALA A 45 -13.15 9.22 -15.69
N ALA A 46 -14.03 9.97 -16.35
CA ALA A 46 -14.29 9.84 -17.78
C ALA A 46 -13.05 10.12 -18.63
N PHE A 47 -12.26 11.13 -18.27
CA PHE A 47 -10.99 11.42 -18.94
C PHE A 47 -10.00 10.27 -18.80
N VAL A 48 -9.82 9.73 -17.59
CA VAL A 48 -8.90 8.60 -17.34
C VAL A 48 -9.34 7.35 -18.08
N VAL A 49 -10.65 7.04 -18.12
CA VAL A 49 -11.16 5.93 -18.94
C VAL A 49 -10.84 6.19 -20.41
N LYS A 50 -11.19 7.36 -20.94
CA LYS A 50 -10.95 7.70 -22.36
C LYS A 50 -9.46 7.60 -22.73
N ALA A 51 -8.56 8.03 -21.85
CA ALA A 51 -7.12 8.03 -22.10
C ALA A 51 -6.45 6.66 -21.97
N ASN A 52 -7.14 5.65 -21.41
CA ASN A 52 -6.51 4.37 -21.09
C ASN A 52 -7.32 3.14 -21.52
N ALA A 53 -8.59 3.27 -21.91
CA ALA A 53 -9.40 2.18 -22.39
C ALA A 53 -8.87 1.60 -23.72
N PRO A 54 -8.97 0.27 -23.94
CA PRO A 54 -9.49 -0.75 -23.01
C PRO A 54 -8.52 -1.15 -21.89
N GLY A 55 -7.27 -0.68 -21.95
CA GLY A 55 -6.23 -0.89 -20.95
C GLY A 55 -4.85 -0.72 -21.58
N ARG A 56 -3.87 -0.20 -20.83
CA ARG A 56 -2.45 -0.32 -21.20
C ARG A 56 -1.94 -1.68 -20.79
N ALA A 57 -1.23 -2.36 -21.69
CA ALA A 57 -0.65 -3.67 -21.42
C ALA A 57 0.81 -3.74 -21.86
N ASN A 58 1.62 -4.35 -21.00
CA ASN A 58 2.93 -4.91 -21.32
C ASN A 58 2.86 -6.43 -21.16
N VAL A 59 3.99 -7.11 -21.37
CA VAL A 59 4.14 -8.56 -21.16
C VAL A 59 3.51 -9.09 -19.85
N ASP A 60 3.65 -8.38 -18.71
CA ASP A 60 3.05 -8.77 -17.43
C ASP A 60 1.52 -8.74 -17.44
N ILE A 61 0.94 -7.74 -18.11
CA ILE A 61 -0.51 -7.52 -18.19
C ILE A 61 -1.12 -8.45 -19.22
N THR A 62 -0.46 -8.61 -20.38
CA THR A 62 -0.87 -9.55 -21.42
C THR A 62 -0.88 -10.98 -20.89
N HIS A 63 0.13 -11.38 -20.13
CA HIS A 63 0.16 -12.70 -19.49
C HIS A 63 -1.07 -12.94 -18.59
N GLN A 64 -1.43 -11.97 -17.76
CA GLN A 64 -2.65 -12.05 -16.93
C GLN A 64 -3.94 -12.03 -17.76
N ALA A 65 -3.98 -11.24 -18.84
CA ALA A 65 -5.12 -11.19 -19.74
C ALA A 65 -5.33 -12.55 -20.42
N ARG A 66 -4.27 -13.21 -20.89
CA ARG A 66 -4.33 -14.56 -21.48
C ARG A 66 -4.84 -15.60 -20.49
N GLN A 67 -4.43 -15.54 -19.23
CA GLN A 67 -5.01 -16.39 -18.17
C GLN A 67 -6.51 -16.10 -18.01
N ALA A 68 -6.91 -14.83 -18.00
CA ALA A 68 -8.31 -14.44 -17.86
C ALA A 68 -9.20 -14.90 -19.04
N LEU A 69 -8.67 -14.82 -20.26
CA LEU A 69 -9.29 -15.29 -21.50
C LEU A 69 -9.32 -16.83 -21.60
N GLY A 70 -8.54 -17.53 -20.77
CA GLY A 70 -8.39 -18.99 -20.82
C GLY A 70 -7.49 -19.48 -21.97
N GLU A 71 -6.66 -18.61 -22.53
CA GLU A 71 -5.70 -18.96 -23.59
C GLU A 71 -4.49 -19.72 -23.04
N ILE A 72 -4.13 -19.46 -21.79
CA ILE A 72 -3.05 -20.15 -21.06
C ILE A 72 -3.55 -20.55 -19.66
N PRO A 73 -2.99 -21.61 -19.04
CA PRO A 73 -3.35 -21.98 -17.68
C PRO A 73 -2.99 -20.86 -16.69
N PHE A 74 -3.68 -20.84 -15.55
CA PHE A 74 -3.27 -19.98 -14.44
C PHE A 74 -1.96 -20.48 -13.86
N ASP A 75 -1.11 -19.57 -13.44
CA ASP A 75 0.17 -19.85 -12.77
C ASP A 75 0.39 -18.92 -11.58
N ASP A 76 1.35 -19.28 -10.73
CA ASP A 76 1.69 -18.53 -9.52
C ASP A 76 2.85 -17.54 -9.68
N TRP A 77 3.26 -17.25 -10.94
CA TRP A 77 4.34 -16.29 -11.22
C TRP A 77 4.05 -14.96 -10.53
N HIS A 78 2.78 -14.60 -10.53
CA HIS A 78 2.22 -13.68 -9.58
C HIS A 78 0.95 -14.28 -8.99
N PRO A 79 0.46 -13.80 -7.83
CA PRO A 79 -0.79 -14.29 -7.28
C PRO A 79 -1.96 -14.23 -8.30
N PRO A 80 -2.68 -15.34 -8.50
CA PRO A 80 -3.67 -15.50 -9.58
C PRO A 80 -4.98 -14.75 -9.32
N VAL A 81 -5.18 -14.22 -8.10
CA VAL A 81 -6.45 -13.62 -7.65
C VAL A 81 -6.92 -12.47 -8.54
N MET A 82 -6.01 -11.61 -9.02
CA MET A 82 -6.41 -10.55 -9.96
C MET A 82 -6.78 -11.11 -11.33
N SER A 83 -6.06 -12.12 -11.85
CA SER A 83 -6.40 -12.77 -13.12
C SER A 83 -7.78 -13.44 -13.02
N ALA A 84 -8.11 -14.05 -11.88
CA ALA A 84 -9.39 -14.69 -11.63
C ALA A 84 -10.53 -13.66 -11.52
N LEU A 85 -10.30 -12.53 -10.84
CA LEU A 85 -11.25 -11.42 -10.85
C LEU A 85 -11.45 -10.87 -12.27
N TRP A 86 -10.36 -10.72 -13.03
CA TRP A 86 -10.45 -10.22 -14.40
C TRP A 86 -11.24 -11.18 -15.29
N LYS A 87 -11.03 -12.50 -15.14
CA LYS A 87 -11.84 -13.53 -15.79
C LYS A 87 -13.32 -13.39 -15.43
N LEU A 88 -13.66 -13.25 -14.15
CA LEU A 88 -15.04 -13.08 -13.71
C LEU A 88 -15.69 -11.84 -14.34
N ILE A 89 -14.95 -10.73 -14.40
CA ILE A 89 -15.43 -9.51 -15.06
C ILE A 89 -15.61 -9.74 -16.57
N TYR A 90 -14.66 -10.41 -17.22
CA TYR A 90 -14.74 -10.72 -18.64
C TYR A 90 -15.92 -11.65 -18.95
N ASP A 91 -16.08 -12.74 -18.21
CA ASP A 91 -17.17 -13.72 -18.40
C ASP A 91 -18.56 -13.08 -18.19
N THR A 92 -18.66 -12.01 -17.39
CA THR A 92 -19.93 -11.30 -17.15
C THR A 92 -20.19 -10.14 -18.10
N THR A 93 -19.15 -9.49 -18.62
CA THR A 93 -19.28 -8.27 -19.45
C THR A 93 -18.93 -8.47 -20.92
N GLY A 94 -18.23 -9.56 -21.25
CA GLY A 94 -17.63 -9.79 -22.56
C GLY A 94 -16.46 -8.87 -22.89
N SER A 95 -15.92 -8.11 -21.93
CA SER A 95 -14.87 -7.11 -22.18
C SER A 95 -13.76 -7.11 -21.13
N LEU A 96 -12.51 -7.07 -21.59
CA LEU A 96 -11.35 -6.91 -20.71
C LEU A 96 -11.25 -5.50 -20.12
N GLU A 97 -11.92 -4.51 -20.72
CA GLU A 97 -11.98 -3.13 -20.23
C GLU A 97 -12.60 -3.04 -18.83
N GLY A 98 -13.45 -4.01 -18.46
CA GLY A 98 -14.15 -3.97 -17.17
C GLY A 98 -13.23 -3.86 -15.96
N LEU A 99 -12.00 -4.39 -16.03
CA LEU A 99 -11.02 -4.23 -14.95
C LEU A 99 -10.49 -2.80 -14.84
N LEU A 100 -10.28 -2.12 -15.97
CA LEU A 100 -9.93 -0.69 -16.00
C LEU A 100 -11.07 0.15 -15.42
N LEU A 101 -12.31 -0.11 -15.83
CA LEU A 101 -13.48 0.62 -15.32
C LEU A 101 -13.61 0.47 -13.81
N LEU A 102 -13.43 -0.75 -13.29
CA LEU A 102 -13.42 -1.01 -11.85
C LEU A 102 -12.28 -0.23 -11.16
N GLN A 103 -11.06 -0.23 -11.72
CA GLN A 103 -9.92 0.51 -11.19
C GLN A 103 -10.20 2.00 -11.05
N VAL A 104 -10.66 2.62 -12.15
CA VAL A 104 -10.93 4.05 -12.22
C VAL A 104 -12.10 4.40 -11.30
N PHE A 105 -13.17 3.60 -11.31
CA PHE A 105 -14.29 3.78 -10.39
C PHE A 105 -13.82 3.79 -8.93
N LEU A 106 -13.06 2.78 -8.52
CA LEU A 106 -12.59 2.67 -7.13
C LEU A 106 -11.64 3.81 -6.74
N LEU A 107 -10.76 4.26 -7.64
CA LEU A 107 -9.86 5.40 -7.38
C LEU A 107 -10.65 6.68 -7.11
N PHE A 108 -11.60 7.02 -7.99
CA PHE A 108 -12.41 8.23 -7.87
C PHE A 108 -13.46 8.14 -6.76
N ALA A 109 -14.03 6.95 -6.51
CA ALA A 109 -14.87 6.68 -5.34
C ALA A 109 -14.07 6.83 -4.03
N GLY A 110 -12.82 6.36 -3.99
CA GLY A 110 -11.89 6.59 -2.87
C GLY A 110 -11.63 8.08 -2.63
N GLY A 111 -11.39 8.85 -3.69
CA GLY A 111 -11.29 10.32 -3.64
C GLY A 111 -12.55 10.98 -3.08
N TRP A 112 -13.74 10.55 -3.53
CA TRP A 112 -15.02 11.04 -3.00
C TRP A 112 -15.21 10.68 -1.52
N LEU A 113 -14.94 9.43 -1.12
CA LEU A 113 -15.01 9.00 0.28
C LEU A 113 -14.05 9.79 1.18
N LEU A 114 -12.86 10.14 0.67
CA LEU A 114 -11.92 11.04 1.35
C LEU A 114 -12.51 12.45 1.51
N SER A 115 -13.10 13.02 0.46
CA SER A 115 -13.78 14.32 0.52
C SER A 115 -14.87 14.33 1.60
N CYS A 116 -15.74 13.31 1.58
CA CYS A 116 -16.79 13.09 2.57
C CYS A 116 -16.22 12.99 3.98
N TYR A 117 -15.11 12.26 4.14
CA TYR A 117 -14.46 12.05 5.43
C TYR A 117 -13.89 13.37 5.98
N VAL A 118 -13.21 14.15 5.14
CA VAL A 118 -12.62 15.44 5.51
C VAL A 118 -13.71 16.44 5.92
N VAL A 119 -14.79 16.56 5.16
CA VAL A 119 -15.88 17.49 5.52
C VAL A 119 -16.61 17.06 6.78
N ASP A 120 -16.88 15.77 7.00
CA ASP A 120 -17.54 15.29 8.23
C ASP A 120 -16.69 15.58 9.48
N ARG A 121 -15.37 15.41 9.37
CA ARG A 121 -14.45 15.58 10.52
C ARG A 121 -14.10 17.05 10.79
N THR A 122 -13.97 17.86 9.75
CA THR A 122 -13.51 19.26 9.87
C THR A 122 -14.63 20.30 9.78
N GLY A 123 -15.72 19.99 9.08
CA GLY A 123 -16.75 20.95 8.66
C GLY A 123 -16.35 21.81 7.45
N SER A 124 -15.15 21.62 6.90
CA SER A 124 -14.61 22.47 5.83
C SER A 124 -15.01 21.98 4.45
N ARG A 125 -15.82 22.78 3.73
CA ARG A 125 -16.10 22.56 2.31
C ARG A 125 -14.82 22.69 1.47
N ALA A 126 -14.01 23.72 1.74
CA ALA A 126 -12.76 23.95 1.01
C ALA A 126 -11.79 22.76 1.10
N TRP A 127 -11.50 22.26 2.31
CA TRP A 127 -10.58 21.11 2.45
C TRP A 127 -11.16 19.81 1.89
N SER A 128 -12.49 19.68 1.79
CA SER A 128 -13.08 18.50 1.15
C SER A 128 -12.84 18.43 -0.35
N LEU A 129 -12.58 19.54 -1.03
CA LEU A 129 -12.18 19.53 -2.44
C LEU A 129 -10.82 18.86 -2.66
N ALA A 130 -9.98 18.71 -1.63
CA ALA A 130 -8.71 18.01 -1.75
C ALA A 130 -8.89 16.53 -2.16
N GLY A 131 -9.99 15.87 -1.79
CA GLY A 131 -10.29 14.51 -2.24
C GLY A 131 -10.81 14.44 -3.69
N VAL A 132 -11.30 15.56 -4.25
CA VAL A 132 -11.62 15.69 -5.69
C VAL A 132 -10.34 15.90 -6.51
N VAL A 133 -9.40 16.69 -5.99
CA VAL A 133 -8.11 16.92 -6.65
C VAL A 133 -7.17 15.71 -6.53
N PHE A 134 -7.24 14.96 -5.43
CA PHE A 134 -6.41 13.79 -5.15
C PHE A 134 -6.21 12.83 -6.34
N PRO A 135 -7.27 12.28 -6.97
CA PRO A 135 -7.10 11.32 -8.07
C PRO A 135 -6.52 11.95 -9.34
N LEU A 136 -6.51 13.29 -9.45
CA LEU A 136 -6.02 14.04 -10.60
C LEU A 136 -4.53 14.41 -10.47
N LEU A 137 -3.89 14.14 -9.34
CA LEU A 137 -2.48 14.46 -9.14
C LEU A 137 -1.59 13.66 -10.10
N PRO A 138 -0.48 14.24 -10.60
CA PRO A 138 0.32 13.62 -11.66
C PRO A 138 0.91 12.26 -11.25
N HIS A 139 1.36 12.11 -10.00
CA HIS A 139 1.85 10.82 -9.49
C HIS A 139 0.73 9.78 -9.33
N VAL A 140 -0.51 10.20 -9.10
CA VAL A 140 -1.68 9.30 -9.04
C VAL A 140 -2.10 8.87 -10.45
N LEU A 141 -2.23 9.83 -11.37
CA LEU A 141 -2.58 9.54 -12.77
C LEU A 141 -1.53 8.71 -13.51
N SER A 142 -0.26 8.75 -13.07
CA SER A 142 0.82 8.00 -13.71
C SER A 142 0.59 6.50 -13.82
N GLN A 143 -0.21 5.92 -12.90
CA GLN A 143 -0.54 4.50 -12.91
C GLN A 143 -2.04 4.23 -13.02
N ALA A 144 -2.89 5.25 -12.94
CA ALA A 144 -4.35 5.09 -12.86
C ALA A 144 -4.97 4.29 -14.02
N GLY A 145 -4.31 4.28 -15.18
CA GLY A 145 -4.73 3.54 -16.38
C GLY A 145 -3.95 2.26 -16.68
N THR A 146 -2.93 1.95 -15.91
CA THR A 146 -2.09 0.77 -16.12
C THR A 146 -2.64 -0.38 -15.29
N LEU A 147 -2.94 -1.52 -15.93
CA LEU A 147 -3.57 -2.69 -15.30
C LEU A 147 -2.57 -3.55 -14.53
N TRP A 148 -1.62 -2.92 -13.85
CA TRP A 148 -0.70 -3.64 -12.98
C TRP A 148 -1.39 -4.06 -11.69
N LYS A 149 -0.93 -5.21 -11.17
CA LYS A 149 -1.32 -5.68 -9.84
C LYS A 149 -0.99 -4.65 -8.75
N ASP A 150 0.09 -3.87 -8.90
CA ASP A 150 0.44 -2.77 -7.97
C ASP A 150 -0.64 -1.68 -7.94
N THR A 151 -1.20 -1.31 -9.10
CA THR A 151 -2.24 -0.29 -9.21
C THR A 151 -3.54 -0.77 -8.57
N GLN A 152 -4.00 -1.98 -8.91
CA GLN A 152 -5.19 -2.60 -8.31
C GLN A 152 -5.05 -2.76 -6.79
N MET A 153 -3.89 -3.25 -6.33
CA MET A 153 -3.56 -3.35 -4.92
C MET A 153 -3.65 -1.99 -4.22
N ALA A 154 -3.03 -0.93 -4.77
CA ALA A 154 -3.01 0.39 -4.15
C ALA A 154 -4.41 1.02 -4.07
N VAL A 155 -5.23 0.87 -5.12
CA VAL A 155 -6.62 1.38 -5.14
C VAL A 155 -7.49 0.61 -4.15
N ALA A 156 -7.34 -0.71 -4.05
CA ALA A 156 -8.02 -1.50 -3.03
C ALA A 156 -7.60 -1.11 -1.61
N LEU A 157 -6.30 -0.92 -1.34
CA LEU A 157 -5.81 -0.42 -0.05
C LEU A 157 -6.41 0.95 0.30
N LEU A 158 -6.50 1.87 -0.67
CA LEU A 158 -7.12 3.19 -0.48
C LEU A 158 -8.57 3.06 -0.02
N CYS A 159 -9.39 2.30 -0.75
CA CYS A 159 -10.78 2.06 -0.41
C CYS A 159 -10.92 1.37 0.95
N GLY A 160 -10.14 0.32 1.20
CA GLY A 160 -10.15 -0.44 2.45
C GLY A 160 -9.83 0.44 3.65
N VAL A 161 -8.78 1.25 3.57
CA VAL A 161 -8.33 2.14 4.66
C VAL A 161 -9.31 3.31 4.87
N ILE A 162 -9.83 3.93 3.81
CA ILE A 162 -10.79 5.03 3.98
C ILE A 162 -12.10 4.52 4.60
N LEU A 163 -12.64 3.39 4.13
CA LEU A 163 -13.82 2.76 4.74
C LEU A 163 -13.56 2.44 6.22
N LEU A 164 -12.36 1.99 6.54
CA LEU A 164 -11.98 1.71 7.92
C LEU A 164 -12.01 2.98 8.81
N PHE A 165 -11.61 4.14 8.29
CA PHE A 165 -11.67 5.41 9.02
C PHE A 165 -13.09 5.87 9.36
N TRP A 166 -14.08 5.38 8.61
CA TRP A 166 -15.50 5.65 8.88
C TRP A 166 -16.09 4.78 9.99
N VAL A 167 -15.42 3.69 10.38
CA VAL A 167 -15.90 2.83 11.46
C VAL A 167 -15.77 3.55 12.80
N ARG A 168 -16.92 3.77 13.46
CA ARG A 168 -17.04 4.56 14.69
C ARG A 168 -17.76 3.79 15.79
N TRP A 169 -17.07 3.65 16.90
CA TRP A 169 -17.53 2.91 18.10
C TRP A 169 -18.81 3.44 18.73
N ARG A 170 -19.07 4.74 18.57
CA ARG A 170 -20.29 5.38 19.07
C ARG A 170 -21.48 5.25 18.12
N ARG A 171 -21.28 4.72 16.90
CA ARG A 171 -22.30 4.57 15.86
C ARG A 171 -22.27 3.13 15.33
N PRO A 172 -22.98 2.18 15.96
CA PRO A 172 -22.81 0.76 15.66
C PRO A 172 -23.13 0.38 14.21
N TRP A 173 -24.01 1.11 13.52
CA TRP A 173 -24.25 0.86 12.08
C TRP A 173 -22.99 1.02 11.22
N THR A 174 -22.01 1.81 11.64
CA THR A 174 -20.74 1.97 10.90
C THR A 174 -19.88 0.71 10.94
N PHE A 175 -20.15 -0.27 11.82
CA PHE A 175 -19.49 -1.57 11.78
C PHE A 175 -19.80 -2.36 10.50
N LEU A 176 -20.91 -2.05 9.81
CA LEU A 176 -21.20 -2.63 8.50
C LEU A 176 -20.12 -2.31 7.45
N LEU A 177 -19.37 -1.21 7.64
CA LEU A 177 -18.26 -0.84 6.75
C LEU A 177 -17.00 -1.67 6.98
N LEU A 178 -16.92 -2.43 8.08
CA LEU A 178 -15.77 -3.29 8.36
C LEU A 178 -15.69 -4.45 7.35
N ALA A 179 -16.82 -5.03 6.95
CA ALA A 179 -16.85 -6.11 5.97
C ALA A 179 -16.27 -5.70 4.60
N PRO A 180 -16.77 -4.64 3.93
CA PRO A 180 -16.17 -4.19 2.67
C PRO A 180 -14.75 -3.66 2.85
N SER A 181 -14.41 -3.04 3.99
CA SER A 181 -13.04 -2.64 4.30
C SER A 181 -12.08 -3.83 4.33
N LEU A 182 -12.43 -4.90 5.06
CA LEU A 182 -11.64 -6.12 5.14
C LEU A 182 -11.56 -6.82 3.79
N LEU A 183 -12.65 -6.85 3.02
CA LEU A 183 -12.65 -7.42 1.67
C LEU A 183 -11.60 -6.75 0.77
N PHE A 184 -11.56 -5.42 0.73
CA PHE A 184 -10.56 -4.69 -0.05
C PHE A 184 -9.13 -4.92 0.45
N LEU A 185 -8.91 -4.95 1.77
CA LEU A 185 -7.59 -5.18 2.36
C LEU A 185 -7.08 -6.61 2.07
N ILE A 186 -7.96 -7.61 2.19
CA ILE A 186 -7.66 -9.03 1.89
C ILE A 186 -7.37 -9.17 0.40
N TYR A 187 -8.22 -8.60 -0.46
CA TYR A 187 -7.99 -8.59 -1.91
C TYR A 187 -6.63 -7.98 -2.26
N ALA A 188 -6.27 -6.82 -1.70
CA ALA A 188 -4.97 -6.19 -1.96
C ALA A 188 -3.79 -7.12 -1.63
N ALA A 189 -3.81 -7.77 -0.46
CA ALA A 189 -2.78 -8.72 -0.06
C ALA A 189 -2.78 -10.01 -0.88
N ALA A 190 -3.95 -10.44 -1.35
CA ALA A 190 -4.09 -11.62 -2.19
C ALA A 190 -3.67 -11.37 -3.65
N VAL A 191 -3.71 -10.12 -4.13
CA VAL A 191 -3.23 -9.73 -5.47
C VAL A 191 -1.71 -9.62 -5.52
N ARG A 192 -1.06 -9.21 -4.43
CA ARG A 192 0.38 -8.95 -4.36
C ARG A 192 0.92 -9.35 -2.98
N LYS A 193 1.82 -10.35 -2.95
CA LYS A 193 2.38 -10.91 -1.69
C LYS A 193 3.04 -9.84 -0.81
N ASN A 194 3.67 -8.84 -1.42
CA ASN A 194 4.30 -7.69 -0.75
C ASN A 194 3.31 -6.71 -0.10
N ALA A 195 2.01 -6.73 -0.44
CA ALA A 195 1.03 -5.87 0.22
C ALA A 195 0.86 -6.21 1.71
N LEU A 196 1.31 -7.39 2.16
CA LEU A 196 1.35 -7.74 3.57
C LEU A 196 2.11 -6.71 4.41
N PHE A 197 3.18 -6.12 3.87
CA PHE A 197 3.91 -5.04 4.54
C PHE A 197 3.08 -3.76 4.68
N ALA A 198 2.29 -3.42 3.66
CA ALA A 198 1.39 -2.27 3.71
C ALA A 198 0.23 -2.49 4.69
N VAL A 199 -0.30 -3.70 4.78
CA VAL A 199 -1.44 -4.03 5.65
C VAL A 199 -1.02 -4.21 7.12
N LEU A 200 0.25 -4.52 7.40
CA LEU A 200 0.72 -4.75 8.76
C LEU A 200 0.34 -3.59 9.72
N PRO A 201 0.63 -2.30 9.42
CA PRO A 201 0.17 -1.19 10.29
C PRO A 201 -1.35 -1.04 10.38
N VAL A 202 -2.10 -1.48 9.36
CA VAL A 202 -3.57 -1.49 9.37
C VAL A 202 -4.08 -2.52 10.39
N VAL A 203 -3.45 -3.70 10.50
CA VAL A 203 -3.75 -4.71 11.53
C VAL A 203 -3.53 -4.15 12.94
N PHE A 204 -2.41 -3.45 13.16
CA PHE A 204 -2.14 -2.81 14.45
C PHE A 204 -3.19 -1.74 14.81
N TYR A 205 -3.61 -0.95 13.83
CA TYR A 205 -4.67 0.04 14.01
C TYR A 205 -6.02 -0.62 14.29
N LEU A 206 -6.40 -1.67 13.56
CA LEU A 206 -7.61 -2.44 13.81
C LEU A 206 -7.61 -3.02 15.23
N ALA A 207 -6.53 -3.68 15.63
CA ALA A 207 -6.38 -4.23 16.97
C ALA A 207 -6.45 -3.15 18.06
N TRP A 208 -5.86 -1.97 17.81
CA TRP A 208 -5.97 -0.82 18.70
C TRP A 208 -7.42 -0.36 18.84
N GLN A 209 -8.10 -0.17 17.73
CA GLN A 209 -9.50 0.22 17.69
C GLN A 209 -10.41 -0.79 18.42
N LEU A 210 -10.18 -2.09 18.22
CA LEU A 210 -10.83 -3.15 18.97
C LEU A 210 -10.54 -3.03 20.47
N ALA A 211 -9.28 -2.90 20.88
CA ALA A 211 -8.92 -2.77 22.29
C ALA A 211 -9.63 -1.58 22.97
N GLN A 212 -9.76 -0.45 22.28
CA GLN A 212 -10.51 0.72 22.76
C GLN A 212 -12.02 0.41 22.93
N LEU A 213 -12.62 -0.41 22.06
CA LEU A 213 -14.01 -0.85 22.20
C LEU A 213 -14.23 -1.70 23.45
N TRP A 214 -13.34 -2.66 23.68
CA TRP A 214 -13.40 -3.53 24.85
C TRP A 214 -13.34 -2.72 26.15
N GLN A 215 -12.45 -1.73 26.21
CA GLN A 215 -12.38 -0.81 27.34
C GLN A 215 -13.67 -0.02 27.54
N ALA A 216 -14.21 0.59 26.47
CA ALA A 216 -15.41 1.41 26.56
C ALA A 216 -16.66 0.61 26.98
N ARG A 217 -16.77 -0.68 26.60
CA ARG A 217 -17.83 -1.59 27.06
C ARG A 217 -17.67 -1.93 28.54
N ARG A 218 -16.45 -2.24 28.98
CA ARG A 218 -16.15 -2.58 30.38
C ARG A 218 -16.41 -1.41 31.33
N GLU A 219 -16.05 -0.20 30.90
CA GLU A 219 -16.32 1.03 31.65
C GLU A 219 -17.82 1.29 31.79
N ARG A 220 -18.60 1.11 30.72
CA ARG A 220 -20.07 1.20 30.77
C ARG A 220 -20.67 0.14 31.70
N HIS A 221 -20.16 -1.08 31.66
CA HIS A 221 -20.60 -2.15 32.56
C HIS A 221 -20.29 -1.81 34.02
N ARG A 222 -19.08 -1.35 34.35
CA ARG A 222 -18.67 -0.92 35.69
C ARG A 222 -19.54 0.22 36.23
N ARG A 223 -19.84 1.22 35.40
CA ARG A 223 -20.74 2.32 35.77
C ARG A 223 -22.17 1.85 36.04
N ARG A 224 -22.65 0.86 35.26
CA ARG A 224 -23.98 0.25 35.47
C ARG A 224 -24.05 -0.66 36.70
N SER A 225 -22.94 -1.27 37.11
CA SER A 225 -22.88 -2.22 38.23
C SER A 225 -22.56 -1.55 39.57
N GLY A 226 -22.62 -0.21 39.68
CA GLY A 226 -22.42 0.53 40.93
C GLY A 226 -20.98 0.56 41.47
N ALA A 227 -20.06 -0.21 40.89
CA ALA A 227 -18.66 -0.32 41.32
C ALA A 227 -17.79 0.92 40.97
N GLY A 228 -18.39 2.02 40.52
CA GLY A 228 -17.70 3.20 39.95
C GLY A 228 -17.08 4.16 40.97
N ASN A 229 -17.45 4.08 42.25
CA ASN A 229 -17.02 5.06 43.26
C ASN A 229 -15.77 4.63 44.07
N ALA A 230 -15.27 3.39 43.91
CA ALA A 230 -14.26 2.83 44.81
C ALA A 230 -12.80 2.85 44.29
N ALA A 231 -12.51 3.40 43.10
CA ALA A 231 -11.13 3.40 42.59
C ALA A 231 -10.73 4.77 42.03
N GLY A 232 -9.70 5.35 42.64
CA GLY A 232 -9.09 6.61 42.28
C GLY A 232 -8.71 6.72 40.80
N ALA A 233 -8.65 7.97 40.35
CA ALA A 233 -8.48 8.41 38.97
C ALA A 233 -7.22 7.85 38.29
N GLY A 234 -7.36 6.69 37.66
CA GLY A 234 -6.42 6.17 36.68
C GLY A 234 -7.20 5.40 35.62
N ALA A 235 -7.19 5.87 34.37
CA ALA A 235 -7.84 5.13 33.29
C ALA A 235 -7.23 3.71 33.21
N PRO A 236 -8.04 2.65 33.16
CA PRO A 236 -7.53 1.29 33.15
C PRO A 236 -6.70 1.08 31.87
N ARG A 237 -5.38 1.03 32.03
CA ARG A 237 -4.44 0.70 30.95
C ARG A 237 -4.73 -0.73 30.49
N VAL A 238 -4.90 -0.94 29.18
CA VAL A 238 -4.95 -2.31 28.64
C VAL A 238 -3.58 -2.93 28.92
N PRO A 239 -3.50 -4.09 29.59
CA PRO A 239 -2.21 -4.76 29.75
C PRO A 239 -1.68 -5.17 28.36
N LEU A 240 -0.36 -5.00 28.16
CA LEU A 240 0.30 -5.17 26.86
C LEU A 240 -0.04 -6.50 26.18
N TRP A 241 -0.13 -7.59 26.96
CA TRP A 241 -0.46 -8.91 26.44
C TRP A 241 -1.82 -8.96 25.74
N ARG A 242 -2.85 -8.24 26.22
CA ARG A 242 -4.16 -8.22 25.55
C ARG A 242 -4.13 -7.48 24.23
N TYR A 243 -3.33 -6.42 24.14
CA TYR A 243 -3.09 -5.73 22.87
C TYR A 243 -2.34 -6.65 21.91
N ALA A 244 -1.29 -7.32 22.37
CA ALA A 244 -0.56 -8.31 21.59
C ALA A 244 -1.48 -9.46 21.11
N THR A 245 -2.37 -9.98 21.97
CA THR A 245 -3.37 -10.99 21.58
C THR A 245 -4.36 -10.45 20.54
N ALA A 246 -4.81 -9.20 20.66
CA ALA A 246 -5.71 -8.59 19.67
C ALA A 246 -5.02 -8.39 18.32
N VAL A 247 -3.74 -7.97 18.32
CA VAL A 247 -2.92 -7.87 17.12
C VAL A 247 -2.73 -9.25 16.49
N ALA A 248 -2.30 -10.24 17.26
CA ALA A 248 -2.11 -11.61 16.79
C ALA A 248 -3.41 -12.21 16.23
N GLY A 249 -4.53 -12.07 16.94
CA GLY A 249 -5.82 -12.57 16.48
C GLY A 249 -6.31 -11.89 15.21
N THR A 250 -6.15 -10.57 15.11
CA THR A 250 -6.54 -9.80 13.90
C THR A 250 -5.62 -10.14 12.73
N GLY A 251 -4.31 -10.28 12.98
CA GLY A 251 -3.32 -10.68 11.98
C GLY A 251 -3.57 -12.09 11.46
N LEU A 252 -3.82 -13.06 12.35
CA LEU A 252 -4.15 -14.44 11.96
C LEU A 252 -5.45 -14.51 11.16
N ALA A 253 -6.51 -13.81 11.60
CA ALA A 253 -7.76 -13.78 10.85
C ALA A 253 -7.58 -13.14 9.46
N PHE A 254 -6.77 -12.09 9.36
CA PHE A 254 -6.44 -11.46 8.09
C PHE A 254 -5.66 -12.41 7.17
N LEU A 255 -4.60 -13.04 7.67
CA LEU A 255 -3.79 -14.01 6.92
C LEU A 255 -4.61 -15.22 6.49
N ALA A 256 -5.50 -15.72 7.36
CA ALA A 256 -6.44 -16.77 7.01
C ALA A 256 -7.36 -16.33 5.86
N GLY A 257 -7.87 -15.09 5.88
CA GLY A 257 -8.65 -14.53 4.78
C GLY A 257 -7.88 -14.53 3.45
N VAL A 258 -6.63 -14.05 3.46
CA VAL A 258 -5.75 -14.05 2.28
C VAL A 258 -5.50 -15.46 1.76
N GLN A 259 -5.15 -16.39 2.66
CA GLN A 259 -4.91 -17.79 2.31
C GLN A 259 -6.16 -18.47 1.76
N LEU A 260 -7.32 -18.23 2.36
CA LEU A 260 -8.60 -18.77 1.89
C LEU A 260 -8.92 -18.28 0.48
N THR A 261 -8.69 -16.98 0.19
CA THR A 261 -8.87 -16.44 -1.16
C THR A 261 -7.91 -17.08 -2.16
N GLY A 262 -6.62 -17.18 -1.82
CA GLY A 262 -5.62 -17.84 -2.68
C GLY A 262 -5.98 -19.30 -2.97
N SER A 263 -6.20 -20.10 -1.92
CA SER A 263 -6.56 -21.51 -2.07
C SER A 263 -7.91 -21.74 -2.75
N ALA A 264 -8.85 -20.78 -2.70
CA ALA A 264 -10.08 -20.88 -3.47
C ALA A 264 -9.81 -20.73 -4.97
N VAL A 265 -8.93 -19.81 -5.36
CA VAL A 265 -8.51 -19.63 -6.77
C VAL A 265 -7.68 -20.82 -7.23
N ASP A 266 -6.73 -21.30 -6.42
CA ASP A 266 -5.90 -22.46 -6.75
C ASP A 266 -6.75 -23.71 -7.04
N ARG A 267 -7.76 -23.97 -6.20
CA ARG A 267 -8.70 -25.10 -6.41
C ARG A 267 -9.62 -24.92 -7.62
N ALA A 268 -9.96 -23.67 -7.96
CA ALA A 268 -10.88 -23.39 -9.05
C ALA A 268 -10.20 -23.47 -10.43
N TYR A 269 -8.89 -23.21 -10.50
CA TYR A 269 -8.18 -23.04 -11.77
C TYR A 269 -6.93 -23.91 -11.96
N ASP A 270 -6.61 -24.80 -11.01
CA ASP A 270 -5.42 -25.68 -11.06
C ASP A 270 -4.14 -24.89 -11.38
N VAL A 271 -3.82 -23.96 -10.47
CA VAL A 271 -2.75 -22.97 -10.66
C VAL A 271 -1.38 -23.66 -10.73
N GLN A 272 -0.67 -23.45 -11.83
CA GLN A 272 0.63 -24.06 -12.11
C GLN A 272 1.75 -23.39 -11.29
N PRO A 273 2.66 -24.19 -10.69
CA PRO A 273 3.79 -23.67 -9.94
C PRO A 273 4.91 -23.20 -10.88
N THR A 274 5.32 -21.95 -10.70
CA THR A 274 6.43 -21.29 -11.41
C THR A 274 7.44 -20.66 -10.45
N ASP A 275 7.03 -20.36 -9.22
CA ASP A 275 7.84 -19.82 -8.12
C ASP A 275 8.68 -18.58 -8.47
N GLN A 276 8.04 -17.41 -8.41
CA GLN A 276 8.71 -16.12 -8.57
C GLN A 276 9.82 -15.84 -7.53
N LEU A 277 9.81 -16.49 -6.35
CA LEU A 277 10.86 -16.25 -5.36
C LEU A 277 12.24 -16.67 -5.88
N SER A 278 12.28 -17.70 -6.72
CA SER A 278 13.52 -18.17 -7.36
C SER A 278 14.24 -17.07 -8.16
N GLN A 279 13.55 -16.06 -8.69
CA GLN A 279 14.18 -14.91 -9.35
C GLN A 279 14.96 -14.03 -8.37
N VAL A 280 14.42 -13.82 -7.17
CA VAL A 280 15.06 -13.04 -6.12
C VAL A 280 16.32 -13.76 -5.61
N LEU A 281 16.25 -15.09 -5.49
CA LEU A 281 17.40 -15.93 -5.12
C LEU A 281 18.46 -15.95 -6.22
N LEU A 282 18.04 -16.02 -7.49
CA LEU A 282 18.94 -15.92 -8.64
C LEU A 282 19.70 -14.60 -8.62
N ASP A 283 19.02 -13.48 -8.44
CA ASP A 283 19.64 -12.16 -8.35
C ASP A 283 20.69 -12.10 -7.22
N ASP A 284 20.35 -12.60 -6.03
CA ASP A 284 21.32 -12.67 -4.92
C ASP A 284 22.58 -13.47 -5.29
N VAL A 285 22.42 -14.63 -5.91
CA VAL A 285 23.55 -15.46 -6.33
C VAL A 285 24.34 -14.79 -7.46
N MET A 286 23.65 -14.22 -8.45
CA MET A 286 24.25 -13.56 -9.62
C MET A 286 25.19 -12.43 -9.21
N PHE A 287 24.78 -11.62 -8.23
CA PHE A 287 25.42 -10.34 -7.93
C PHE A 287 26.20 -10.29 -6.61
N SER A 288 25.96 -11.22 -5.67
CA SER A 288 26.66 -11.21 -4.36
C SER A 288 27.68 -12.34 -4.17
N VAL A 289 27.66 -13.40 -5.00
CA VAL A 289 28.52 -14.57 -4.85
C VAL A 289 29.70 -14.54 -5.83
N PRO A 290 30.96 -14.55 -5.37
CA PRO A 290 32.13 -14.56 -6.25
C PRO A 290 32.18 -15.81 -7.15
N PRO A 291 32.77 -15.75 -8.37
CA PRO A 291 32.91 -16.92 -9.24
C PRO A 291 33.67 -18.09 -8.60
N SER A 292 34.69 -17.81 -7.78
CA SER A 292 35.46 -18.85 -7.07
C SER A 292 34.60 -19.63 -6.08
N GLU A 293 33.74 -18.94 -5.33
CA GLU A 293 32.84 -19.57 -4.36
C GLU A 293 31.69 -20.30 -5.07
N LEU A 294 31.13 -19.72 -6.12
CA LEU A 294 30.13 -20.39 -6.97
C LEU A 294 30.69 -21.71 -7.53
N ASN A 295 31.90 -21.69 -8.08
CA ASN A 295 32.51 -22.87 -8.70
C ASN A 295 32.87 -23.96 -7.70
N ALA A 296 33.23 -23.57 -6.48
CA ALA A 296 33.52 -24.48 -5.37
C ALA A 296 32.25 -25.07 -4.70
N SER A 297 31.08 -24.50 -4.97
CA SER A 297 29.82 -24.93 -4.34
C SER A 297 29.37 -26.32 -4.78
N SER A 298 28.44 -26.89 -4.00
CA SER A 298 27.81 -28.19 -4.27
C SER A 298 26.80 -28.20 -5.43
N ALA A 299 26.53 -27.03 -6.05
CA ALA A 299 25.53 -26.89 -7.12
C ALA A 299 25.90 -27.68 -8.40
N PRO A 300 24.90 -28.14 -9.18
CA PRO A 300 25.11 -28.80 -10.47
C PRO A 300 25.98 -27.97 -11.42
N GLN A 301 26.84 -28.64 -12.19
CA GLN A 301 27.78 -27.95 -13.09
C GLN A 301 27.05 -27.08 -14.13
N GLU A 302 25.95 -27.59 -14.70
CA GLU A 302 25.14 -26.84 -15.67
C GLU A 302 24.57 -25.52 -15.11
N LEU A 303 24.10 -25.53 -13.85
CA LEU A 303 23.62 -24.33 -13.18
C LEU A 303 24.75 -23.32 -12.97
N LYS A 304 25.93 -23.78 -12.52
CA LYS A 304 27.11 -22.94 -12.32
C LYS A 304 27.58 -22.32 -13.63
N ASP A 305 27.61 -23.11 -14.70
CA ASP A 305 28.03 -22.67 -16.03
C ASP A 305 27.06 -21.61 -16.58
N LYS A 306 25.74 -21.87 -16.50
CA LYS A 306 24.69 -20.92 -16.92
C LYS A 306 24.79 -19.58 -16.18
N ILE A 307 25.01 -19.60 -14.86
CA ILE A 307 25.21 -18.39 -14.06
C ILE A 307 26.48 -17.64 -14.49
N ASN A 308 27.60 -18.34 -14.67
CA ASN A 308 28.86 -17.72 -15.07
C ASN A 308 28.81 -17.13 -16.48
N GLU A 309 28.13 -17.78 -17.41
CA GLU A 309 27.92 -17.31 -18.79
C GLU A 309 27.00 -16.07 -18.84
N ALA A 310 25.97 -16.02 -18.00
CA ALA A 310 25.03 -14.89 -17.95
C ALA A 310 25.63 -13.61 -17.33
N ARG A 311 26.54 -13.74 -16.36
CA ARG A 311 27.09 -12.62 -15.58
C ARG A 311 27.73 -11.49 -16.40
N PRO A 312 28.58 -11.76 -17.42
CA PRO A 312 29.07 -10.73 -18.33
C PRO A 312 27.95 -9.90 -18.95
N GLY A 313 26.88 -10.54 -19.43
CA GLY A 313 25.75 -9.85 -20.06
C GLY A 313 25.02 -8.89 -19.11
N CYS A 314 24.84 -9.25 -17.83
CA CYS A 314 24.27 -8.33 -16.85
C CYS A 314 25.21 -7.15 -16.54
N ARG A 315 26.53 -7.38 -16.49
CA ARG A 315 27.53 -6.32 -16.27
C ARG A 315 27.58 -5.32 -17.41
N GLU A 316 27.53 -5.79 -18.66
CA GLU A 316 27.47 -4.92 -19.85
C GLU A 316 26.25 -4.01 -19.87
N ARG A 317 25.12 -4.49 -19.35
CA ARG A 317 23.86 -3.72 -19.24
C ARG A 317 23.84 -2.78 -18.05
N ASN A 318 24.87 -2.81 -17.19
CA ASN A 318 24.93 -2.08 -15.92
C ASN A 318 23.67 -2.29 -15.07
N GLN A 319 23.15 -3.52 -15.03
CA GLN A 319 21.92 -3.88 -14.32
C GLN A 319 22.24 -4.88 -13.21
N ILE A 320 22.04 -4.47 -11.97
CA ILE A 320 22.32 -5.27 -10.76
C ILE A 320 21.04 -5.90 -10.18
N TRP A 321 20.02 -6.13 -11.02
CA TRP A 321 18.72 -6.68 -10.65
C TRP A 321 18.08 -7.35 -11.87
N ASN A 322 17.06 -8.17 -11.66
CA ASN A 322 16.24 -8.74 -12.74
C ASN A 322 17.03 -9.55 -13.77
N ALA A 323 18.00 -10.34 -13.27
CA ALA A 323 18.88 -11.17 -14.08
C ALA A 323 18.09 -12.13 -14.98
N TYR A 324 16.97 -12.67 -14.48
CA TYR A 324 16.06 -13.57 -15.23
C TYR A 324 15.72 -13.00 -16.61
N TRP A 325 15.33 -11.73 -16.67
CA TRP A 325 14.91 -11.07 -17.91
C TRP A 325 16.07 -10.43 -18.66
N ALA A 326 17.08 -9.93 -17.94
CA ALA A 326 18.15 -9.11 -18.51
C ALA A 326 19.25 -9.94 -19.18
N CYS A 327 19.68 -11.05 -18.56
CA CYS A 327 20.89 -11.75 -19.00
C CYS A 327 20.89 -13.27 -18.80
N TYR A 328 20.05 -13.83 -17.92
CA TYR A 328 20.05 -15.26 -17.58
C TYR A 328 19.38 -16.16 -18.63
N GLY A 329 18.72 -15.56 -19.61
CA GLY A 329 18.01 -16.32 -20.66
C GLY A 329 16.67 -16.90 -20.22
N ARG A 330 16.08 -16.38 -19.14
CA ARG A 330 14.76 -16.79 -18.60
C ARG A 330 14.75 -18.24 -18.07
N GLY A 331 13.58 -18.87 -18.00
CA GLY A 331 13.39 -20.20 -17.41
C GLY A 331 13.77 -21.36 -18.33
N ALA A 332 13.26 -22.54 -18.01
CA ALA A 332 13.62 -23.83 -18.60
C ALA A 332 13.55 -23.91 -20.14
N ASP A 333 12.60 -23.20 -20.71
CA ASP A 333 12.30 -23.20 -22.15
C ASP A 333 12.67 -21.87 -22.83
N GLY A 334 13.32 -20.95 -22.11
CA GLY A 334 13.66 -19.61 -22.59
C GLY A 334 12.46 -18.68 -22.82
N ARG A 335 11.24 -19.08 -22.43
CA ARG A 335 10.03 -18.27 -22.60
C ARG A 335 9.83 -17.29 -21.43
N PRO A 336 9.13 -16.17 -21.66
CA PRO A 336 8.61 -15.32 -20.58
C PRO A 336 7.83 -16.16 -19.56
N PHE A 337 7.98 -15.86 -18.27
CA PHE A 337 7.23 -16.49 -17.16
C PHE A 337 7.44 -17.99 -16.92
N SER A 338 8.42 -18.63 -17.57
CA SER A 338 8.74 -20.02 -17.28
C SER A 338 9.56 -20.20 -16.00
N PRO A 339 9.37 -21.32 -15.27
CA PRO A 339 10.16 -21.61 -14.07
C PRO A 339 11.66 -21.66 -14.40
N ILE A 340 12.49 -21.14 -13.49
CA ILE A 340 13.96 -21.29 -13.58
C ILE A 340 14.32 -22.78 -13.48
N ASP A 341 15.23 -23.28 -14.32
CA ASP A 341 15.79 -24.62 -14.12
C ASP A 341 16.50 -24.74 -12.76
N TYR A 342 16.49 -25.93 -12.17
CA TYR A 342 17.23 -26.20 -10.94
C TYR A 342 16.81 -25.31 -9.74
N GLN A 343 15.50 -25.03 -9.56
CA GLN A 343 15.02 -24.13 -8.49
C GLN A 343 15.43 -24.58 -7.08
N GLN A 344 15.40 -25.90 -6.84
CA GLN A 344 15.73 -26.46 -5.52
C GLN A 344 17.23 -26.32 -5.25
N GLU A 345 18.05 -26.59 -6.25
CA GLU A 345 19.50 -26.49 -6.21
C GLU A 345 19.97 -25.03 -6.14
N LEU A 346 19.28 -24.12 -6.83
CA LEU A 346 19.49 -22.67 -6.70
C LEU A 346 19.20 -22.21 -5.27
N ARG A 347 18.12 -22.69 -4.67
CA ARG A 347 17.79 -22.40 -3.27
C ARG A 347 18.84 -22.98 -2.32
N ALA A 348 19.32 -24.20 -2.56
CA ALA A 348 20.39 -24.80 -1.76
C ALA A 348 21.69 -24.00 -1.88
N LEU A 349 22.08 -23.61 -3.11
CA LEU A 349 23.22 -22.75 -3.39
C LEU A 349 23.11 -21.40 -2.67
N TRP A 350 21.92 -20.78 -2.69
CA TRP A 350 21.68 -19.53 -1.99
C TRP A 350 21.87 -19.67 -0.46
N LEU A 351 21.37 -20.77 0.12
CA LEU A 351 21.58 -21.06 1.55
C LEU A 351 23.07 -21.30 1.87
N GLU A 352 23.79 -21.97 0.98
CA GLU A 352 25.22 -22.28 1.14
C GLU A 352 26.10 -21.04 1.03
N THR A 353 25.80 -20.10 0.12
CA THR A 353 26.73 -19.03 -0.29
C THR A 353 26.28 -17.62 0.10
N VAL A 354 24.98 -17.33 0.10
CA VAL A 354 24.45 -15.98 0.36
C VAL A 354 24.23 -15.78 1.85
N ILE A 355 23.50 -16.69 2.50
CA ILE A 355 23.20 -16.61 3.95
C ILE A 355 24.46 -16.70 4.81
N THR A 356 25.43 -17.52 4.40
CA THR A 356 26.71 -17.67 5.09
C THR A 356 27.62 -16.45 4.94
N SER A 357 27.26 -15.50 4.08
CA SER A 357 28.05 -14.30 3.76
C SER A 357 27.22 -13.02 3.89
N PRO A 358 26.69 -12.71 5.10
CA PRO A 358 25.71 -11.64 5.30
C PRO A 358 26.23 -10.26 4.90
N GLY A 359 27.54 -9.98 5.02
CA GLY A 359 28.12 -8.71 4.60
C GLY A 359 27.96 -8.43 3.11
N ARG A 360 28.17 -9.43 2.25
CA ARG A 360 28.01 -9.30 0.80
C ARG A 360 26.55 -9.19 0.40
N TYR A 361 25.68 -10.02 1.02
CA TYR A 361 24.24 -9.93 0.82
C TYR A 361 23.71 -8.54 1.18
N LEU A 362 24.05 -8.02 2.36
CA LEU A 362 23.62 -6.69 2.80
C LEU A 362 24.20 -5.58 1.92
N SER A 363 25.46 -5.69 1.49
CA SER A 363 26.05 -4.72 0.55
C SER A 363 25.30 -4.69 -0.78
N TYR A 364 25.00 -5.86 -1.35
CA TYR A 364 24.24 -5.99 -2.60
C TYR A 364 22.81 -5.46 -2.47
N ARG A 365 22.09 -5.86 -1.41
CA ARG A 365 20.72 -5.38 -1.15
C ARG A 365 20.67 -3.89 -0.83
N ALA A 366 21.69 -3.34 -0.16
CA ALA A 366 21.81 -1.90 0.03
C ALA A 366 22.02 -1.16 -1.29
N ALA A 367 22.84 -1.69 -2.20
CA ALA A 367 23.05 -1.09 -3.52
C ALA A 367 21.77 -1.08 -4.36
N THR A 368 21.10 -2.23 -4.49
CA THR A 368 19.83 -2.34 -5.24
C THR A 368 18.70 -1.52 -4.62
N PHE A 369 18.61 -1.46 -3.29
CA PHE A 369 17.63 -0.62 -2.61
C PHE A 369 17.93 0.87 -2.77
N ALA A 370 19.21 1.27 -2.76
CA ALA A 370 19.61 2.65 -3.05
C ALA A 370 19.25 3.06 -4.48
N GLU A 371 19.50 2.18 -5.46
CA GLU A 371 19.10 2.38 -6.86
C GLU A 371 17.57 2.50 -6.98
N TYR A 372 16.80 1.66 -6.29
CA TYR A 372 15.34 1.82 -6.21
C TYR A 372 14.96 3.19 -5.65
N LEU A 373 15.55 3.61 -4.54
CA LEU A 373 15.20 4.89 -3.92
C LEU A 373 15.54 6.09 -4.80
N ALA A 374 16.67 6.07 -5.51
CA ALA A 374 17.23 7.19 -6.25
C ALA A 374 16.83 7.21 -7.73
N ASP A 375 16.93 6.06 -8.41
CA ASP A 375 16.90 5.97 -9.86
C ASP A 375 15.58 5.45 -10.41
N SER A 376 14.64 5.11 -9.52
CA SER A 376 13.35 4.62 -9.99
C SER A 376 12.63 5.57 -10.93
N SER A 377 12.03 5.00 -11.97
CA SER A 377 11.43 5.73 -13.09
C SER A 377 9.95 5.42 -13.26
N VAL A 378 9.23 6.40 -13.82
CA VAL A 378 7.88 6.17 -14.32
C VAL A 378 8.00 5.50 -15.67
N GLU A 379 7.46 4.30 -15.77
CA GLU A 379 7.24 3.67 -17.06
C GLU A 379 5.91 4.14 -17.61
N TYR A 380 5.95 5.20 -18.42
CA TYR A 380 4.82 5.61 -19.22
C TYR A 380 4.93 4.91 -20.58
N TRP A 381 4.34 3.73 -20.68
CA TRP A 381 4.37 2.94 -21.92
C TRP A 381 3.72 3.70 -23.06
N GLU A 382 4.49 3.90 -24.13
CA GLU A 382 3.99 4.47 -25.37
C GLU A 382 2.99 3.51 -26.03
N LEU A 383 2.02 4.08 -26.75
CA LEU A 383 1.04 3.32 -27.54
C LEU A 383 1.69 2.24 -28.41
N SER A 384 2.88 2.50 -28.96
CA SER A 384 3.64 1.58 -29.83
C SER A 384 4.44 0.51 -29.09
N TRP A 385 4.88 0.76 -27.84
CA TRP A 385 5.80 -0.13 -27.13
C TRP A 385 5.10 -1.40 -26.64
N GLY A 386 3.80 -1.29 -26.35
CA GLY A 386 2.97 -2.42 -25.92
C GLY A 386 2.08 -3.01 -27.00
N SER A 387 2.00 -2.45 -28.22
CA SER A 387 1.03 -2.91 -29.23
C SER A 387 1.23 -4.37 -29.62
N ALA A 388 2.48 -4.82 -29.77
CA ALA A 388 2.80 -6.21 -30.09
C ALA A 388 2.32 -7.21 -29.02
N ASP A 389 2.32 -6.82 -27.74
CA ASP A 389 1.85 -7.66 -26.63
C ASP A 389 0.36 -7.43 -26.34
N ALA A 390 -0.14 -6.21 -26.52
CA ALA A 390 -1.47 -5.76 -26.12
C ALA A 390 -2.54 -6.08 -27.18
N GLU A 391 -2.25 -5.82 -28.46
CA GLU A 391 -3.20 -6.05 -29.56
C GLU A 391 -3.68 -7.51 -29.65
N PRO A 392 -2.82 -8.54 -29.47
CA PRO A 392 -3.26 -9.94 -29.54
C PRO A 392 -4.34 -10.33 -28.54
N VAL A 393 -4.42 -9.63 -27.41
CA VAL A 393 -5.44 -9.86 -26.36
C VAL A 393 -6.53 -8.79 -26.37
N GLY A 394 -6.60 -7.94 -27.39
CA GLY A 394 -7.61 -6.88 -27.49
C GLY A 394 -7.39 -5.68 -26.56
N LEU A 395 -6.14 -5.43 -26.15
CA LEU A 395 -5.72 -4.27 -25.37
C LEU A 395 -4.94 -3.25 -26.24
N GLY A 396 -4.58 -2.08 -25.70
CA GLY A 396 -3.62 -1.17 -26.35
C GLY A 396 -4.19 -0.09 -27.31
N ALA A 397 -5.42 -0.23 -27.82
CA ALA A 397 -6.01 0.70 -28.80
C ALA A 397 -6.67 1.95 -28.16
N GLN A 398 -5.87 2.81 -27.50
CA GLN A 398 -6.42 3.97 -26.77
C GLN A 398 -6.69 5.22 -27.65
N ASP A 399 -7.52 6.15 -27.15
CA ASP A 399 -7.75 7.45 -27.80
C ASP A 399 -6.46 8.29 -27.81
N ARG A 400 -5.95 8.57 -29.01
CA ARG A 400 -4.64 9.23 -29.21
C ARG A 400 -4.56 10.63 -28.60
N LEU A 401 -5.65 11.40 -28.62
CA LEU A 401 -5.65 12.77 -28.11
C LEU A 401 -5.66 12.75 -26.57
N ALA A 402 -6.50 11.90 -25.97
CA ALA A 402 -6.59 11.73 -24.54
C ALA A 402 -5.29 11.14 -23.96
N ASP A 403 -4.71 10.12 -24.60
CA ASP A 403 -3.38 9.57 -24.25
C ASP A 403 -2.31 10.67 -24.29
N ARG A 404 -2.19 11.41 -25.41
CA ARG A 404 -1.20 12.49 -25.53
C ARG A 404 -1.38 13.55 -24.44
N THR A 405 -2.62 13.88 -24.11
CA THR A 405 -2.94 14.85 -23.05
C THR A 405 -2.50 14.33 -21.68
N GLN A 406 -2.83 13.07 -21.36
CA GLN A 406 -2.39 12.45 -20.11
C GLN A 406 -0.86 12.33 -20.05
N ARG A 407 -0.20 11.97 -21.15
CA ARG A 407 1.26 11.89 -21.23
C ARG A 407 1.89 13.24 -20.98
N PHE A 408 1.41 14.29 -21.64
CA PHE A 408 1.90 15.65 -21.40
C PHE A 408 1.74 16.06 -19.93
N TYR A 409 0.60 15.75 -19.33
CA TYR A 409 0.34 16.06 -17.93
C TYR A 409 1.24 15.27 -16.95
N VAL A 410 1.37 13.95 -17.16
CA VAL A 410 2.14 13.08 -16.26
C VAL A 410 3.64 13.24 -16.49
N VAL A 411 4.10 13.14 -17.74
CA VAL A 411 5.53 13.16 -18.08
C VAL A 411 6.04 14.59 -18.18
N GLY A 412 5.44 15.41 -19.04
CA GLY A 412 5.92 16.78 -19.28
C GLY A 412 5.75 17.70 -18.07
N ILE A 413 4.56 17.73 -17.44
CA ILE A 413 4.36 18.57 -16.26
C ILE A 413 4.85 17.87 -14.99
N GLY A 414 4.50 16.59 -14.81
CA GLY A 414 4.84 15.84 -13.61
C GLY A 414 6.30 15.42 -13.54
N VAL A 415 6.74 14.50 -14.39
CA VAL A 415 8.08 13.89 -14.30
C VAL A 415 9.18 14.92 -14.58
N GLU A 416 9.05 15.73 -15.63
CA GLU A 416 10.06 16.73 -15.97
C GLU A 416 10.00 17.95 -15.04
N GLY A 417 8.80 18.41 -14.66
CA GLY A 417 8.62 19.59 -13.81
C GLY A 417 8.80 19.34 -12.31
N LEU A 418 8.46 18.13 -11.82
CA LEU A 418 8.48 17.73 -10.41
C LEU A 418 9.07 16.32 -10.25
N PRO A 419 10.31 16.05 -10.71
CA PRO A 419 10.88 14.69 -10.80
C PRO A 419 10.91 13.95 -9.46
N TRP A 420 11.09 14.68 -8.36
CA TRP A 420 11.11 14.11 -7.01
C TRP A 420 9.78 13.46 -6.59
N LEU A 421 8.63 13.85 -7.17
CA LEU A 421 7.34 13.17 -6.93
C LEU A 421 7.34 11.72 -7.44
N PHE A 422 8.27 11.39 -8.33
CA PHE A 422 8.40 10.09 -8.95
C PHE A 422 9.60 9.32 -8.43
N LYS A 423 10.22 9.79 -7.34
CA LYS A 423 11.32 9.12 -6.67
C LYS A 423 10.90 8.56 -5.31
N PRO A 424 11.19 7.28 -5.01
CA PRO A 424 10.74 6.68 -3.76
C PRO A 424 11.30 7.34 -2.51
N TRP A 425 12.54 7.84 -2.53
CA TRP A 425 13.12 8.54 -1.38
C TRP A 425 12.23 9.68 -0.86
N PHE A 426 11.54 10.40 -1.76
CA PHE A 426 10.67 11.53 -1.40
C PHE A 426 9.49 11.06 -0.55
N TRP A 427 8.83 9.97 -0.98
CA TRP A 427 7.70 9.41 -0.27
C TRP A 427 8.10 8.78 1.07
N LEU A 428 9.29 8.16 1.15
CA LEU A 428 9.83 7.68 2.42
C LEU A 428 10.07 8.82 3.41
N ALA A 429 10.74 9.88 2.95
CA ALA A 429 11.03 11.06 3.76
C ALA A 429 9.73 11.74 4.22
N GLY A 430 8.75 11.87 3.33
CA GLY A 430 7.42 12.39 3.64
C GLY A 430 6.68 11.55 4.68
N ALA A 431 6.73 10.22 4.56
CA ALA A 431 6.14 9.30 5.53
C ALA A 431 6.77 9.47 6.92
N VAL A 432 8.10 9.47 7.01
CA VAL A 432 8.82 9.65 8.29
C VAL A 432 8.54 11.02 8.90
N ALA A 433 8.60 12.09 8.10
CA ALA A 433 8.35 13.45 8.57
C ALA A 433 6.93 13.63 9.11
N LEU A 434 5.91 13.11 8.40
CA LEU A 434 4.53 13.17 8.85
C LEU A 434 4.26 12.30 10.07
N LEU A 435 4.90 11.13 10.18
CA LEU A 435 4.79 10.28 11.36
C LEU A 435 5.33 11.00 12.61
N ILE A 436 6.50 11.63 12.50
CA ILE A 436 7.09 12.47 13.57
C ILE A 436 6.17 13.65 13.88
N ALA A 437 5.61 14.32 12.86
CA ALA A 437 4.71 15.45 13.05
C ALA A 437 3.39 15.04 13.73
N ALA A 438 2.83 13.87 13.41
CA ALA A 438 1.60 13.34 14.00
C ALA A 438 1.76 12.95 15.48
N ALA A 439 2.99 12.67 15.92
CA ALA A 439 3.32 12.45 17.33
C ALA A 439 3.15 13.72 18.19
N ARG A 440 3.17 14.91 17.58
CA ARG A 440 3.02 16.20 18.30
C ARG A 440 1.55 16.48 18.65
N PRO A 441 1.25 17.14 19.77
CA PRO A 441 -0.13 17.36 20.26
C PRO A 441 -0.96 18.37 19.43
N ARG A 442 -0.38 18.96 18.38
CA ARG A 442 -0.98 20.06 17.61
C ARG A 442 -1.99 19.61 16.54
N LEU A 443 -2.20 18.31 16.38
CA LEU A 443 -3.12 17.74 15.39
C LEU A 443 -4.43 17.26 16.05
N MET A 444 -5.54 17.40 15.33
CA MET A 444 -6.85 16.90 15.78
C MET A 444 -6.75 15.41 16.13
N PRO A 445 -7.19 14.97 17.35
CA PRO A 445 -6.98 13.61 17.83
C PRO A 445 -7.48 12.50 16.89
N ALA A 446 -8.54 12.77 16.13
CA ALA A 446 -9.04 11.89 15.08
C ALA A 446 -7.94 11.56 14.06
N PHE A 447 -7.44 12.59 13.35
CA PHE A 447 -6.49 12.42 12.25
C PHE A 447 -5.11 11.95 12.69
N ARG A 448 -4.74 12.05 13.97
CA ARG A 448 -3.44 11.56 14.45
C ARG A 448 -3.22 10.07 14.16
N ALA A 449 -4.20 9.24 14.51
CA ALA A 449 -4.08 7.80 14.32
C ALA A 449 -4.16 7.41 12.85
N GLU A 450 -5.00 8.10 12.07
CA GLU A 450 -5.16 7.86 10.63
C GLU A 450 -3.92 8.28 9.83
N VAL A 451 -3.31 9.43 10.16
CA VAL A 451 -2.01 9.86 9.57
C VAL A 451 -0.90 8.89 9.97
N ALA A 452 -0.83 8.47 11.23
CA ALA A 452 0.17 7.50 11.68
C ALA A 452 0.02 6.14 10.97
N LEU A 453 -1.21 5.66 10.77
CA LEU A 453 -1.47 4.44 9.99
C LEU A 453 -0.96 4.56 8.56
N LEU A 454 -1.34 5.62 7.84
CA LEU A 454 -0.98 5.78 6.43
C LEU A 454 0.53 5.90 6.22
N THR A 455 1.18 6.70 7.07
CA THR A 455 2.62 6.95 6.98
C THR A 455 3.44 5.74 7.41
N SER A 456 3.03 5.02 8.45
CA SER A 456 3.68 3.75 8.81
C SER A 456 3.43 2.66 7.77
N SER A 457 2.22 2.57 7.20
CA SER A 457 1.91 1.65 6.09
C SER A 457 2.82 1.89 4.88
N ALA A 458 2.97 3.16 4.46
CA ALA A 458 3.88 3.53 3.39
C ALA A 458 5.34 3.16 3.72
N ALA A 459 5.84 3.54 4.90
CA ALA A 459 7.24 3.30 5.28
C ALA A 459 7.55 1.80 5.41
N VAL A 460 6.69 1.02 6.08
CA VAL A 460 6.88 -0.43 6.25
C VAL A 460 6.80 -1.15 4.91
N TYR A 461 5.89 -0.74 4.02
CA TYR A 461 5.81 -1.30 2.67
C TYR A 461 7.09 -1.08 1.88
N MET A 462 7.63 0.14 1.90
CA MET A 462 8.87 0.46 1.20
C MET A 462 10.09 -0.25 1.79
N VAL A 463 10.25 -0.25 3.12
CA VAL A 463 11.35 -0.96 3.78
C VAL A 463 11.24 -2.48 3.57
N GLY A 464 10.01 -3.00 3.49
CA GLY A 464 9.73 -4.40 3.19
C GLY A 464 10.24 -4.86 1.82
N TYR A 465 10.50 -3.94 0.88
CA TYR A 465 11.16 -4.28 -0.39
C TYR A 465 12.66 -4.49 -0.29
N PHE A 466 13.33 -4.04 0.77
CA PHE A 466 14.78 -4.19 0.93
C PHE A 466 15.30 -5.61 0.62
N PRO A 467 14.70 -6.70 1.16
CA PRO A 467 15.19 -8.06 0.87
C PRO A 467 14.74 -8.63 -0.49
N ILE A 468 13.78 -8.02 -1.18
CA ILE A 468 13.05 -8.66 -2.29
C ILE A 468 12.81 -7.77 -3.52
N ILE A 469 13.40 -6.58 -3.58
CA ILE A 469 13.17 -5.63 -4.67
C ILE A 469 13.53 -6.30 -6.01
N PRO A 470 12.55 -6.50 -6.92
CA PRO A 470 12.81 -7.20 -8.17
C PRO A 470 13.24 -6.26 -9.29
N ALA A 471 12.86 -4.97 -9.21
CA ALA A 471 13.16 -3.96 -10.21
C ALA A 471 12.99 -2.55 -9.66
N THR A 472 13.51 -1.56 -10.38
CA THR A 472 13.54 -0.14 -9.97
C THR A 472 12.42 0.69 -10.61
N HIS A 473 11.18 0.18 -10.65
CA HIS A 473 10.04 0.90 -11.25
C HIS A 473 9.20 1.66 -10.21
N PHE A 474 8.68 2.84 -10.59
CA PHE A 474 7.88 3.68 -9.68
C PHE A 474 6.58 2.98 -9.23
N ARG A 475 6.11 1.95 -9.97
CA ARG A 475 4.93 1.15 -9.60
C ARG A 475 5.01 0.57 -8.19
N TYR A 476 6.21 0.22 -7.72
CA TYR A 476 6.44 -0.29 -6.35
C TYR A 476 6.33 0.79 -5.27
N THR A 477 6.12 2.04 -5.66
CA THR A 477 5.97 3.21 -4.78
C THR A 477 4.57 3.82 -4.90
N TYR A 478 3.71 3.25 -5.75
CA TYR A 478 2.40 3.83 -6.02
C TYR A 478 1.50 3.87 -4.79
N TRP A 479 1.43 2.79 -4.00
CA TRP A 479 0.73 2.80 -2.72
C TRP A 479 1.32 3.82 -1.72
N PRO A 480 2.64 3.83 -1.42
CA PRO A 480 3.25 4.87 -0.59
C PRO A 480 2.90 6.29 -1.02
N ALA A 481 2.95 6.58 -2.32
CA ALA A 481 2.61 7.89 -2.86
C ALA A 481 1.16 8.27 -2.57
N ILE A 482 0.22 7.34 -2.78
CA ILE A 482 -1.20 7.51 -2.42
C ILE A 482 -1.36 7.73 -0.92
N ALA A 483 -0.82 6.84 -0.10
CA ALA A 483 -1.01 6.84 1.35
C ALA A 483 -0.45 8.12 1.99
N VAL A 484 0.75 8.55 1.59
CA VAL A 484 1.37 9.79 2.07
C VAL A 484 0.59 11.02 1.59
N THR A 485 0.10 11.02 0.35
CA THR A 485 -0.75 12.12 -0.15
C THR A 485 -2.02 12.27 0.69
N VAL A 486 -2.73 11.17 0.95
CA VAL A 486 -3.92 11.18 1.83
C VAL A 486 -3.53 11.65 3.23
N ALA A 487 -2.39 11.20 3.76
CA ALA A 487 -1.88 11.63 5.06
C ALA A 487 -1.60 13.14 5.12
N VAL A 488 -1.02 13.73 4.07
CA VAL A 488 -0.82 15.19 3.96
C VAL A 488 -2.16 15.92 4.02
N ILE A 489 -3.16 15.46 3.24
CA ILE A 489 -4.50 16.06 3.22
C ILE A 489 -5.12 16.03 4.63
N LEU A 490 -5.12 14.88 5.29
CA LEU A 490 -5.66 14.73 6.65
C LEU A 490 -4.89 15.57 7.66
N PHE A 491 -3.55 15.59 7.58
CA PHE A 491 -2.71 16.39 8.45
C PHE A 491 -3.00 17.89 8.32
N ALA A 492 -3.03 18.40 7.09
CA ALA A 492 -3.25 19.82 6.81
C ALA A 492 -4.68 20.26 7.21
N ALA A 493 -5.70 19.50 6.81
CA ALA A 493 -7.09 19.76 7.20
C ALA A 493 -7.29 19.69 8.73
N GLY A 494 -6.62 18.74 9.39
CA GLY A 494 -6.61 18.61 10.84
C GLY A 494 -5.98 19.79 11.56
N ARG A 495 -4.83 20.26 11.08
CA ARG A 495 -4.14 21.42 11.66
C ARG A 495 -4.95 22.70 11.46
N TRP A 496 -5.54 22.87 10.28
CA TRP A 496 -6.45 23.98 9.99
C TRP A 496 -7.66 23.97 10.94
N SER A 497 -8.29 22.81 11.13
CA SER A 497 -9.45 22.64 12.03
C SER A 497 -9.07 22.92 13.49
N ALA A 498 -7.92 22.41 13.96
CA ALA A 498 -7.44 22.64 15.32
C ALA A 498 -7.17 24.13 15.60
N ARG A 499 -6.60 24.86 14.63
CA ARG A 499 -6.38 26.32 14.73
C ARG A 499 -7.69 27.10 14.82
N ARG A 500 -8.67 26.79 13.95
CA ARG A 500 -9.96 27.48 13.95
C ARG A 500 -10.79 27.22 15.20
N ARG A 501 -10.62 26.06 15.83
CA ARG A 501 -11.34 25.68 17.05
C ARG A 501 -10.65 26.16 18.34
N GLY A 502 -9.63 27.02 18.25
CA GLY A 502 -9.00 27.63 19.41
C GLY A 502 -8.32 26.63 20.36
N ALA A 503 -7.67 25.59 19.82
CA ALA A 503 -6.86 24.70 20.66
C ALA A 503 -5.87 25.56 21.49
N PRO A 504 -5.85 25.43 22.83
CA PRO A 504 -5.09 26.34 23.68
C PRO A 504 -3.62 26.32 23.28
N SER A 505 -3.05 27.52 23.09
CA SER A 505 -1.61 27.68 22.89
C SER A 505 -0.91 27.10 24.13
N PRO A 506 0.10 26.22 23.97
CA PRO A 506 0.86 25.70 25.10
C PRO A 506 1.74 26.77 25.78
N ASP A 507 1.80 27.99 25.22
CA ASP A 507 2.71 29.06 25.67
C ASP A 507 2.07 30.10 26.60
N VAL A 508 0.93 29.78 27.23
CA VAL A 508 0.40 30.60 28.33
C VAL A 508 0.61 29.82 29.63
N LEU A 509 1.76 30.03 30.26
CA LEU A 509 1.88 29.81 31.70
C LEU A 509 0.75 30.60 32.37
N PRO A 510 -0.05 30.00 33.27
CA PRO A 510 -1.01 30.79 34.03
C PRO A 510 -0.22 31.84 34.78
N ALA A 511 -0.56 33.11 34.57
CA ALA A 511 -0.05 34.19 35.40
C ALA A 511 -0.41 33.85 36.84
N GLU A 512 0.60 33.51 37.63
CA GLU A 512 0.50 33.54 39.08
C GLU A 512 0.12 34.96 39.49
N GLY A 513 -0.92 35.09 40.31
CA GLY A 513 -1.17 36.33 41.06
C GLY A 513 -2.58 36.89 40.90
N SER A 514 -3.48 36.44 41.78
CA SER A 514 -4.03 37.31 42.85
C SER A 514 -5.28 36.67 43.45
N TYR A 515 -5.07 35.77 44.40
CA TYR A 515 -5.99 35.72 45.54
C TYR A 515 -5.60 36.89 46.45
N ARG A 516 -6.40 37.96 46.43
CA ARG A 516 -6.47 38.89 47.56
C ARG A 516 -7.92 38.94 48.01
N GLU A 517 -8.10 38.47 49.24
CA GLU A 517 -9.30 38.57 50.05
C GLU A 517 -9.87 40.00 50.04
N ARG A 518 -11.18 40.11 49.78
CA ARG A 518 -12.14 40.78 50.67
C ARG A 518 -13.57 40.42 50.29
#